data_AF-A0A2H0DD62-F1
#
_entry.id   AF-A0A2H0DD62-F1
#
_cell.length_a   1.000
_cell.length_b   1.000
_cell.length_c   1.000
_cell.angle_alpha   90.00
_cell.angle_beta   90.00
_cell.angle_gamma   90.00
#
_symmetry.space_group_name_H-M   'P 1'
#
loop_
_entity.id
_entity.type
_entity.pdbx_description
1 polymer ?
#
loop_
_entity_poly.entity_id
_entity_poly.type
_entity_poly.pdbx_seq_one_letter_code
_entity_poly.pdbx_strand_id
1 'polypeptide(L)' 'MGTFTLTTKAKADLKSIAIYTQRKWGKEQRKIYVRQFDDTFHMLSENPKAGTECRCLVDTHFKPHFKPSS' A
#
# COMPACT_ATOMS: atom_id res chain seq x y z
N MET A 1 14.85 0.66 -14.06
CA MET A 1 13.62 0.88 -13.29
C MET A 1 13.15 -0.45 -12.75
N GLY A 2 13.12 -0.60 -11.43
CA GLY A 2 12.58 -1.80 -10.80
C GLY A 2 11.09 -1.97 -11.14
N THR A 3 10.64 -3.22 -11.25
CA THR A 3 9.23 -3.55 -11.45
C THR A 3 8.58 -3.87 -10.11
N PHE A 4 7.44 -3.26 -9.81
CA PHE A 4 6.62 -3.61 -8.64
C PHE A 4 5.23 -4.07 -9.06
N THR A 5 4.57 -4.83 -8.20
CA THR A 5 3.17 -5.24 -8.40
C THR A 5 2.36 -4.86 -7.16
N LEU A 6 1.17 -4.29 -7.39
CA LEU A 6 0.22 -3.98 -6.34
C LEU A 6 -0.89 -5.03 -6.30
N THR A 7 -1.23 -5.48 -5.10
CA THR A 7 -2.41 -6.33 -4.88
C THR A 7 -3.69 -5.58 -5.21
N THR A 8 -4.78 -6.30 -5.48
CA THR A 8 -6.09 -5.69 -5.72
C THR A 8 -6.56 -4.82 -4.55
N LYS A 9 -6.27 -5.24 -3.30
CA LYS A 9 -6.59 -4.47 -2.09
C LYS A 9 -5.82 -3.15 -2.06
N ALA A 10 -4.51 -3.18 -2.29
CA ALA A 10 -3.69 -1.96 -2.33
C ALA A 10 -4.17 -0.96 -3.41
N LYS A 11 -4.59 -1.45 -4.58
CA LYS A 11 -5.19 -0.59 -5.62
C LYS A 11 -6.50 0.07 -5.16
N ALA A 12 -7.34 -0.66 -4.43
CA ALA A 12 -8.58 -0.13 -3.87
C ALA A 12 -8.31 0.93 -2.79
N ASP A 13 -7.27 0.73 -1.97
CA ASP A 13 -6.84 1.68 -0.94
C ASP A 13 -6.34 2.98 -1.58
N LEU A 14 -5.49 2.89 -2.61
CA LEU A 14 -5.02 4.06 -3.37
C LEU A 14 -6.19 4.87 -3.97
N LYS A 15 -7.21 4.18 -4.49
CA LYS A 15 -8.42 4.83 -5.01
C LYS A 15 -9.18 5.58 -3.90
N SER A 16 -9.32 4.96 -2.74
CA SER A 16 -10.00 5.56 -1.59
C SER A 16 -9.25 6.80 -1.08
N ILE A 17 -7.92 6.72 -0.98
CA ILE A 17 -7.05 7.85 -0.62
C ILE A 17 -7.20 8.98 -1.65
N ALA A 18 -7.13 8.67 -2.95
CA ALA A 18 -7.27 9.68 -4.00
C ALA A 18 -8.62 10.42 -3.95
N ILE A 19 -9.72 9.69 -3.69
CA ILE A 19 -11.06 10.26 -3.53
C ILE A 19 -11.10 11.15 -2.29
N TYR A 20 -10.59 10.67 -1.15
CA TYR A 20 -10.57 11.42 0.10
C TYR A 20 -9.75 12.72 -0.03
N THR A 21 -8.52 12.62 -0.54
CA THR A 21 -7.62 13.77 -0.72
C THR A 21 -8.22 14.83 -1.62
N GLN A 22 -8.88 14.43 -2.72
CA GLN A 22 -9.58 15.37 -3.58
C GLN A 22 -10.75 16.06 -2.87
N ARG A 23 -11.57 15.31 -2.12
CA ARG A 23 -12.70 15.88 -1.40
C ARG A 23 -12.26 16.88 -0.34
N LYS A 24 -11.12 16.61 0.32
CA LYS A 24 -10.65 17.42 1.44
C LYS A 24 -9.82 18.63 1.00
N TRP A 25 -8.99 18.49 -0.02
CA TRP A 25 -8.01 19.52 -0.40
C TRP A 25 -7.92 19.81 -1.92
N GLY A 26 -8.77 19.19 -2.72
CA GLY A 26 -8.86 19.46 -4.15
C GLY A 26 -7.90 18.66 -5.04
N LYS A 27 -8.00 18.92 -6.34
CA LYS A 27 -7.37 18.11 -7.41
C LYS A 27 -5.85 18.18 -7.40
N GLU A 28 -5.26 19.33 -7.05
CA GLU A 28 -3.80 19.49 -7.04
C GLU A 28 -3.16 18.68 -5.91
N GLN A 29 -3.76 18.68 -4.73
CA GLN A 29 -3.29 17.85 -3.62
C GLN A 29 -3.44 16.36 -3.92
N ARG A 30 -4.53 15.95 -4.61
CA ARG A 30 -4.66 14.57 -5.09
C ARG A 30 -3.48 14.17 -6.00
N LYS A 31 -3.06 15.04 -6.93
CA LYS A 31 -1.92 14.74 -7.82
C LYS A 31 -0.62 14.55 -7.04
N ILE A 32 -0.37 15.42 -6.06
CA ILE A 32 0.83 15.35 -5.21
C ILE A 32 0.87 14.01 -4.47
N TYR A 33 -0.23 13.64 -3.79
CA TYR A 33 -0.29 12.39 -3.04
C TYR A 33 -0.11 11.16 -3.92
N VAL A 34 -0.78 11.10 -5.07
CA VAL A 34 -0.65 9.97 -6.00
C VAL A 34 0.79 9.83 -6.49
N ARG A 35 1.44 10.95 -6.82
CA ARG A 35 2.85 10.95 -7.24
C ARG A 35 3.78 10.47 -6.14
N GLN A 36 3.58 10.90 -4.91
CA GLN A 36 4.40 10.46 -3.77
C GLN A 36 4.33 8.93 -3.56
N PHE A 37 3.15 8.33 -3.71
CA PHE A 37 3.02 6.87 -3.67
C PHE A 37 3.80 6.20 -4.81
N ASP A 38 3.64 6.71 -6.03
CA ASP A 38 4.29 6.15 -7.23
C ASP A 38 5.82 6.23 -7.13
N ASP A 39 6.35 7.41 -6.78
CA ASP A 39 7.78 7.65 -6.55
C ASP A 39 8.32 6.70 -5.45
N THR A 40 7.54 6.49 -4.38
CA THR A 40 7.92 5.58 -3.29
C THR A 40 7.95 4.13 -3.75
N PHE A 41 6.98 3.67 -4.54
CA PHE A 41 6.96 2.30 -5.07
C PHE A 41 8.13 2.05 -6.01
N HIS A 42 8.47 3.01 -6.87
CA HIS A 42 9.66 2.94 -7.70
C HIS A 42 10.93 2.89 -6.87
N MET A 43 11.08 3.77 -5.88
CA MET A 43 12.24 3.78 -4.99
C MET A 43 12.40 2.44 -4.24
N LEU A 44 11.32 1.87 -3.70
CA LEU A 44 11.34 0.56 -3.03
C LEU A 44 11.62 -0.60 -4.01
N SER A 45 11.17 -0.49 -5.26
CA SER A 45 11.46 -1.51 -6.28
C SER A 45 12.94 -1.52 -6.68
N GLU A 46 13.60 -0.37 -6.61
CA GLU A 46 15.03 -0.21 -6.91
C GLU A 46 15.91 -0.51 -5.69
N ASN A 47 15.43 -0.18 -4.49
CA ASN A 47 16.10 -0.47 -3.23
C ASN A 47 15.15 -1.14 -2.20
N PRO A 48 14.93 -2.47 -2.30
CA PRO A 48 14.01 -3.18 -1.40
C PRO A 48 14.36 -3.11 0.09
N LYS A 49 15.62 -2.80 0.42
CA LYS A 49 16.10 -2.68 1.80
C LYS A 49 15.91 -1.28 2.40
N ALA A 50 15.41 -0.31 1.62
CA ALA A 50 15.10 1.03 2.11
C ALA A 50 13.89 1.04 3.05
N GLY A 51 13.03 0.02 2.98
CA GLY A 51 11.92 -0.15 3.92
C GLY A 51 12.41 -0.65 5.29
N THR A 52 11.85 -0.10 6.36
CA THR A 52 12.02 -0.67 7.71
C THR A 52 11.22 -1.96 7.82
N GLU A 53 11.86 -3.08 8.17
CA GLU A 53 11.17 -4.34 8.47
C GLU A 53 10.29 -4.17 9.73
N CYS A 54 8.97 -4.03 9.58
CA CYS A 54 8.05 -4.18 10.72
C CYS A 54 7.56 -5.62 10.80
N ARG A 55 8.26 -6.44 11.59
CA ARG A 55 7.83 -7.80 11.95
C ARG A 55 6.48 -7.81 12.71
N CYS A 56 6.06 -6.65 13.20
CA CYS A 56 4.84 -6.39 13.95
C CYS A 56 3.52 -6.56 13.16
N LEU A 57 3.53 -6.47 11.82
CA LEU A 57 2.31 -6.44 10.99
C LEU A 57 1.87 -7.82 10.47
N VAL A 58 2.76 -8.82 10.53
CA VAL A 58 2.53 -10.15 9.97
C VAL A 58 1.65 -10.99 10.91
N ASP A 59 1.73 -10.76 12.21
CA ASP A 59 1.11 -11.61 13.23
C ASP A 59 -0.43 -11.48 13.27
N THR A 60 -0.98 -10.34 12.85
CA THR A 60 -2.44 -10.10 12.85
C THR A 60 -3.17 -10.55 11.59
N HIS A 61 -2.45 -10.94 10.53
CA HIS A 61 -3.05 -11.43 9.28
C HIS A 61 -3.09 -12.96 9.19
N PHE A 62 -2.43 -13.67 10.10
CA PHE A 62 -2.55 -15.11 10.20
C PHE A 62 -3.83 -15.45 10.99
N LYS A 63 -4.95 -15.61 10.30
CA LYS A 63 -6.10 -16.36 10.85
C LYS A 63 -5.89 -17.84 10.51
N PRO A 64 -5.32 -18.66 11.41
CA PRO A 64 -5.41 -20.10 11.23
C PRO A 64 -6.90 -20.46 11.32
N HIS A 65 -7.49 -20.83 10.18
CA HIS A 65 -8.78 -21.54 10.18
C HIS A 65 -8.55 -22.92 10.79
N PHE A 66 -8.57 -23.02 12.12
CA PHE A 66 -8.66 -24.30 12.80
C PHE A 66 -10.13 -24.75 12.73
N LYS A 67 -10.44 -25.67 11.81
CA LYS A 67 -11.67 -26.45 11.91
C LYS A 67 -11.41 -27.58 12.92
N PRO A 68 -12.19 -27.70 14.00
CA PRO A 68 -12.13 -28.90 14.82
C PRO A 68 -12.61 -30.09 13.96
N SER A 69 -11.76 -31.11 13.85
CA SER A 69 -12.15 -32.44 13.40
C SER A 69 -13.11 -33.06 14.41
N SER A 70 -14.06 -33.82 13.87
CA SER A 70 -15.20 -34.52 14.48
C SER A 70 -15.07 -35.00 15.92
#